data_AF-A0A2E2Q9J7-F1
#
_entry.id   AF-A0A2E2Q9J7-F1
#
_cell.length_a   1.000
_cell.length_b   1.000
_cell.length_c   1.000
_cell.angle_alpha   90.00
_cell.angle_beta   90.00
_cell.angle_gamma   90.00
#
_symmetry.space_group_name_H-M   'P 1'
#
loop_
_entity.id
_entity.type
_entity.pdbx_description
1 polymer ?
#
loop_
_entity_poly.entity_id
_entity_poly.type
_entity_poly.pdbx_seq_one_letter_code
_entity_poly.pdbx_strand_id
1 'polypeptide(L)'
;MKVIAIITLHVDGKTILPGKSVDISDEEAKSLIERGFAKSADASAVKEQKPVQTQQSEPAIDDVIEAIEILNPETDFAKNGKPKVEAIEAVLGQNISADSRDKAWELYQKELEADEASGDDVQE
;
A
#
# COMPACT_ATOMS: atom_id res chain seq x y z
N MET A 1 31.09 7.41 -3.74
CA MET A 1 30.41 6.40 -2.91
C MET A 1 29.03 6.91 -2.54
N LYS A 2 28.01 6.06 -2.71
CA LYS A 2 26.63 6.44 -2.41
C LYS A 2 26.28 6.14 -0.95
N VAL A 3 25.82 7.15 -0.22
CA VAL A 3 25.37 7.01 1.17
C VAL A 3 23.96 7.57 1.32
N ILE A 4 23.24 7.06 2.33
CA ILE A 4 21.91 7.49 2.71
C ILE A 4 22.05 8.29 4.00
N ALA A 5 21.67 9.56 3.99
CA ALA A 5 21.67 10.41 5.17
C ALA A 5 20.70 9.86 6.24
N ILE A 6 21.13 9.74 7.50
CA ILE A 6 20.25 9.39 8.63
C ILE A 6 19.73 10.67 9.31
N ILE A 7 20.50 11.75 9.25
CA ILE A 7 20.16 13.08 9.74
C ILE A 7 20.32 14.13 8.63
N THR A 8 19.90 15.37 8.88
CA THR A 8 20.17 16.48 7.97
C THR A 8 21.67 16.75 7.88
N LEU A 9 22.22 16.69 6.67
CA LEU A 9 23.64 16.87 6.37
C LEU A 9 23.83 18.11 5.49
N HIS A 10 24.86 18.89 5.78
CA HIS A 10 25.29 19.98 4.91
C HIS A 10 26.62 19.60 4.28
N VAL A 11 26.60 19.25 2.99
CA VAL A 11 27.79 18.83 2.24
C VAL A 11 27.90 19.69 0.99
N ASP A 12 29.05 20.32 0.75
CA ASP A 12 29.28 21.23 -0.38
C ASP A 12 28.23 22.35 -0.51
N GLY A 13 27.79 22.91 0.62
CA GLY A 13 26.75 23.94 0.67
C GLY A 13 25.34 23.46 0.29
N LYS A 14 25.16 22.15 0.06
CA LYS A 14 23.87 21.53 -0.21
C LYS A 14 23.34 20.87 1.05
N THR A 15 22.07 21.15 1.34
CA THR A 15 21.34 20.50 2.43
C THR A 15 20.75 19.19 1.94
N ILE A 16 21.20 18.11 2.56
CA ILE A 16 20.76 16.74 2.31
C ILE A 16 19.87 16.34 3.47
N LEU A 17 18.61 16.06 3.20
CA LEU A 17 17.65 15.61 4.20
C LEU A 17 17.87 14.14 4.57
N PRO A 18 17.50 13.74 5.79
CA PRO A 18 17.52 12.33 6.20
C PRO A 18 16.67 11.47 5.25
N GLY A 19 17.12 10.26 4.98
CA GLY A 19 16.54 9.33 4.02
C GLY A 19 16.96 9.59 2.56
N LYS A 20 17.61 10.72 2.27
CA LYS A 20 18.07 11.02 0.91
C LYS A 20 19.40 10.34 0.63
N SER A 21 19.51 9.74 -0.55
CA SER A 21 20.80 9.26 -1.04
C SER A 21 21.60 10.39 -1.71
N VAL A 22 22.90 10.40 -1.43
CA VAL A 22 23.87 11.35 -1.99
C VAL A 22 25.14 10.60 -2.37
N ASP A 23 25.71 10.95 -3.51
CA ASP A 23 27.02 10.47 -3.91
C ASP A 23 28.06 11.49 -3.44
N ILE A 24 29.00 11.02 -2.62
CA ILE A 24 30.10 11.80 -2.04
C ILE A 24 31.39 10.98 -2.11
N SER A 25 32.54 11.61 -1.90
CA SER A 25 33.83 10.91 -1.87
C SER A 25 33.87 9.85 -0.77
N ASP A 26 34.62 8.77 -1.02
CA ASP A 26 34.70 7.60 -0.15
C ASP A 26 35.21 7.93 1.26
N GLU A 27 36.13 8.90 1.37
CA GLU A 27 36.66 9.40 2.65
C GLU A 27 35.58 10.10 3.50
N GLU A 28 34.79 10.97 2.87
CA GLU A 28 33.66 11.66 3.50
C GLU A 28 32.55 10.67 3.86
N ALA A 29 32.20 9.76 2.94
CA ALA A 29 31.23 8.70 3.17
C ALA A 29 31.58 7.88 4.41
N LYS A 30 32.83 7.45 4.51
CA LYS A 30 33.29 6.65 5.65
C LYS A 30 33.20 7.43 6.96
N SER A 31 33.61 8.70 6.95
CA SER A 31 33.51 9.60 8.10
C SER A 31 32.06 9.80 8.55
N LEU A 32 31.11 9.93 7.62
CA LEU A 32 29.69 10.09 7.92
C LEU A 32 29.05 8.79 8.43
N ILE A 33 29.47 7.64 7.89
CA ILE A 33 28.98 6.33 8.33
C ILE A 33 29.50 6.00 9.73
N GLU A 34 30.79 6.23 9.98
CA GLU A 34 31.44 5.96 11.27
C GLU A 34 30.83 6.82 12.39
N ARG A 35 30.43 8.05 12.07
CA ARG A 35 29.73 8.95 13.00
C ARG A 35 28.24 8.64 13.15
N GLY A 36 27.69 7.71 12.36
CA GLY A 36 26.27 7.38 12.37
C GLY A 36 25.37 8.45 11.75
N PHE A 37 25.92 9.35 10.94
CA PHE A 37 25.15 10.38 10.23
C PHE A 37 24.65 9.91 8.87
N ALA A 38 25.29 8.90 8.29
CA ALA A 38 24.88 8.28 7.04
C ALA A 38 25.01 6.75 7.11
N LYS A 39 24.37 6.05 6.18
CA LYS A 39 24.47 4.60 6.00
C LYS A 39 24.96 4.32 4.59
N SER A 40 25.85 3.34 4.42
CA SER A 40 26.27 2.91 3.08
C SER A 40 25.05 2.40 2.30
N ALA A 41 24.85 2.94 1.09
CA ALA A 41 23.76 2.49 0.23
C ALA A 41 23.98 1.06 -0.30
N ASP A 42 25.24 0.58 -0.30
CA ASP A 42 25.61 -0.76 -0.76
C ASP A 42 25.34 -1.88 0.26
N ALA A 43 25.24 -1.60 1.56
CA ALA A 43 25.17 -2.64 2.59
C ALA A 43 23.73 -3.01 3.04
N SER A 44 22.69 -2.53 2.37
CA SER A 44 21.33 -2.95 2.67
C SER A 44 20.43 -2.86 1.44
N ALA A 45 20.35 -3.96 0.71
CA ALA A 45 19.08 -4.37 0.14
C ALA A 45 18.06 -4.45 1.29
N VAL A 46 17.10 -3.52 1.32
CA VAL A 46 15.65 -3.68 1.60
C VAL A 46 15.08 -2.27 1.85
N LYS A 47 14.11 -1.90 0.99
CA LYS A 47 13.33 -0.64 0.93
C LYS A 47 14.04 0.58 0.33
N GLU A 48 14.47 0.42 -0.92
CA GLU A 48 14.08 1.44 -1.90
C GLU A 48 12.61 1.20 -2.27
N GLN A 49 11.71 1.98 -1.68
CA GLN A 49 10.52 2.43 -2.40
C GLN A 49 10.45 3.95 -2.24
N LYS A 50 11.04 4.59 -3.26
CA LYS A 50 10.81 5.93 -3.82
C LYS A 50 9.94 6.93 -3.01
N PRO A 51 10.35 8.21 -2.95
CA PRO A 51 9.38 9.29 -2.96
C PRO A 51 8.85 9.41 -4.40
N VAL A 52 7.76 8.70 -4.74
CA VAL A 52 7.02 8.96 -5.98
C VAL A 52 5.58 8.46 -5.86
N GLN A 53 4.64 9.40 -5.91
CA GLN A 53 3.42 9.37 -6.71
C GLN A 53 2.95 7.98 -7.17
N THR A 54 1.78 7.56 -6.71
CA THR A 54 0.86 6.65 -7.45
C THR A 54 1.53 5.40 -8.05
N GLN A 55 2.11 4.54 -7.21
CA GLN A 55 2.17 3.12 -7.53
C GLN A 55 0.83 2.51 -7.15
N GLN A 56 -0.08 2.58 -8.12
CA GLN A 56 -1.31 1.82 -8.19
C GLN A 56 -0.95 0.34 -8.35
N SER A 57 -0.44 -0.29 -7.28
CA SER A 57 -0.62 -1.73 -7.14
C SER A 57 -2.12 -1.91 -6.96
N GLU A 58 -2.74 -2.64 -7.88
CA GLU A 58 -4.13 -3.06 -7.69
C GLU A 58 -4.23 -3.68 -6.29
N PRO A 59 -5.17 -3.21 -5.45
CA PRO A 59 -5.34 -3.77 -4.12
C PRO A 59 -5.68 -5.26 -4.23
N ALA A 60 -5.33 -6.01 -3.20
CA ALA A 60 -5.62 -7.44 -3.18
C ALA A 60 -7.15 -7.65 -3.23
N ILE A 61 -7.57 -8.78 -3.79
CA ILE A 61 -9.01 -9.13 -3.82
C ILE A 61 -9.59 -9.15 -2.41
N ASP A 62 -8.79 -9.54 -1.42
CA ASP A 62 -9.14 -9.52 0.01
C ASP A 62 -9.46 -8.10 0.52
N ASP A 63 -8.57 -7.12 0.28
CA ASP A 63 -8.81 -5.71 0.59
C ASP A 63 -10.08 -5.18 -0.10
N VAL A 64 -10.34 -5.62 -1.34
CA VAL A 64 -11.55 -5.24 -2.08
C VAL A 64 -12.80 -5.84 -1.42
N ILE A 65 -12.74 -7.08 -0.90
CA ILE A 65 -13.85 -7.70 -0.15
C ILE A 65 -14.11 -6.93 1.15
N GLU A 66 -13.07 -6.66 1.95
CA GLU A 66 -13.20 -5.87 3.19
C GLU A 66 -13.80 -4.49 2.90
N ALA A 67 -13.36 -3.84 1.82
CA ALA A 67 -13.92 -2.56 1.42
C ALA A 67 -15.41 -2.68 1.11
N ILE A 68 -15.84 -3.74 0.40
CA ILE A 68 -17.24 -4.01 0.08
C ILE A 68 -18.08 -4.21 1.35
N GLU A 69 -17.55 -4.86 2.38
CA GLU A 69 -18.23 -5.02 3.69
C GLU A 69 -18.43 -3.69 4.42
N ILE A 70 -17.52 -2.74 4.25
CA ILE A 70 -17.58 -1.41 4.87
C ILE A 70 -18.50 -0.46 4.07
N LEU A 71 -18.75 -0.72 2.80
CA LEU A 71 -19.59 0.13 1.94
C LEU A 71 -21.06 0.12 2.36
N ASN A 72 -21.75 1.24 2.14
CA ASN A 72 -23.17 1.34 2.47
C ASN A 72 -24.03 0.77 1.33
N PRO A 73 -24.82 -0.30 1.56
CA PRO A 73 -25.68 -0.92 0.54
C PRO A 73 -26.72 0.03 -0.08
N GLU A 74 -27.05 1.11 0.61
CA GLU A 74 -28.04 2.09 0.14
C GLU A 74 -27.46 3.13 -0.84
N THR A 75 -26.18 3.51 -0.70
CA THR A 75 -25.58 4.63 -1.44
C THR A 75 -24.43 4.21 -2.35
N ASP A 76 -23.64 3.25 -1.91
CA ASP A 76 -22.38 2.84 -2.55
C ASP A 76 -22.54 1.67 -3.53
N PHE A 77 -23.74 1.09 -3.57
CA PHE A 77 -24.08 -0.01 -4.44
C PHE A 77 -24.93 0.47 -5.63
N ALA A 78 -24.76 -0.21 -6.75
CA ALA A 78 -25.58 0.00 -7.94
C ALA A 78 -26.96 -0.65 -7.77
N LYS A 79 -27.92 -0.28 -8.62
CA LYS A 79 -29.26 -0.90 -8.66
C LYS A 79 -29.25 -2.41 -8.92
N ASN A 80 -28.13 -2.94 -9.40
CA ASN A 80 -27.92 -4.37 -9.59
C ASN A 80 -27.45 -5.09 -8.30
N GLY A 81 -27.39 -4.39 -7.16
CA GLY A 81 -26.89 -4.92 -5.90
C GLY A 81 -25.38 -5.10 -5.84
N LYS A 82 -24.63 -4.70 -6.88
CA LYS A 82 -23.16 -4.76 -6.91
C LYS A 82 -22.52 -3.46 -6.40
N PRO A 83 -21.42 -3.51 -5.65
CA PRO A 83 -20.71 -2.32 -5.19
C PRO A 83 -20.12 -1.55 -6.37
N LYS A 84 -20.16 -0.22 -6.32
CA LYS A 84 -19.58 0.64 -7.36
C LYS A 84 -18.07 0.63 -7.25
N VAL A 85 -17.38 0.53 -8.39
CA VAL A 85 -15.91 0.59 -8.47
C VAL A 85 -15.41 1.86 -7.77
N GLU A 86 -15.99 3.02 -8.12
CA GLU A 86 -15.66 4.31 -7.49
C GLU A 86 -15.84 4.35 -5.97
N ALA A 87 -16.82 3.62 -5.44
CA ALA A 87 -17.06 3.57 -3.99
C ALA A 87 -15.97 2.76 -3.29
N ILE A 88 -15.58 1.63 -3.86
CA ILE A 88 -14.48 0.81 -3.33
C ILE A 88 -13.16 1.59 -3.42
N GLU A 89 -12.93 2.29 -4.52
CA GLU A 89 -11.76 3.16 -4.68
C GLU A 89 -11.73 4.27 -3.63
N ALA A 90 -12.89 4.82 -3.26
CA ALA A 90 -13.00 5.84 -2.21
C ALA A 90 -12.68 5.28 -0.81
N VAL A 91 -13.02 4.02 -0.54
CA VAL A 91 -12.69 3.33 0.73
C VAL A 91 -11.21 2.99 0.80
N LEU A 92 -10.67 2.35 -0.25
CA LEU A 92 -9.28 1.91 -0.29
C LEU A 92 -8.31 3.07 -0.53
N GLY A 93 -8.78 4.18 -1.10
CA GLY A 93 -7.92 5.28 -1.57
C GLY A 93 -7.02 4.85 -2.73
N GLN A 94 -7.36 3.76 -3.43
CA GLN A 94 -6.60 3.16 -4.51
C GLN A 94 -7.52 2.86 -5.70
N ASN A 95 -7.01 3.05 -6.92
CA ASN A 95 -7.77 2.72 -8.12
C ASN A 95 -7.81 1.21 -8.33
N ILE A 96 -9.01 0.68 -8.57
CA ILE A 96 -9.28 -0.74 -8.72
C ILE A 96 -9.89 -1.06 -10.09
N SER A 97 -9.56 -2.22 -10.63
CA SER A 97 -10.14 -2.70 -11.88
C SER A 97 -11.54 -3.29 -11.67
N ALA A 98 -12.40 -3.20 -12.69
CA ALA A 98 -13.72 -3.82 -12.67
C ALA A 98 -13.64 -5.34 -12.41
N ASP A 99 -12.65 -6.02 -12.99
CA ASP A 99 -12.37 -7.44 -12.76
C ASP A 99 -12.10 -7.76 -11.28
N SER A 100 -11.34 -6.91 -10.58
CA SER A 100 -11.03 -7.09 -9.16
C SER A 100 -12.27 -6.93 -8.28
N ARG A 101 -13.11 -5.93 -8.60
CA ARG A 101 -14.42 -5.74 -7.96
C ARG A 101 -15.36 -6.93 -8.19
N ASP A 102 -15.47 -7.41 -9.43
CA ASP A 102 -16.35 -8.54 -9.74
C ASP A 102 -15.88 -9.83 -9.03
N LYS A 103 -14.57 -10.12 -9.02
CA LYS A 103 -14.02 -11.27 -8.28
C LYS A 103 -14.26 -11.19 -6.78
N ALA A 104 -14.00 -10.03 -6.18
CA ALA A 104 -14.25 -9.80 -4.76
C ALA A 104 -15.74 -9.97 -4.45
N TRP A 105 -16.61 -9.41 -5.29
CA TRP A 105 -18.05 -9.52 -5.13
C TRP A 105 -18.54 -10.96 -5.23
N GLU A 106 -18.05 -11.76 -6.17
CA GLU A 106 -18.40 -13.18 -6.27
C GLU A 106 -17.98 -13.97 -5.04
N LEU A 107 -16.79 -13.70 -4.48
CA LEU A 107 -16.33 -14.33 -3.25
C LEU A 107 -17.15 -13.91 -2.04
N TYR A 108 -17.45 -12.61 -1.91
CA TYR A 108 -18.31 -12.08 -0.85
C TYR A 108 -19.71 -12.72 -0.88
N GLN A 109 -20.32 -12.83 -2.06
CA GLN A 109 -21.62 -13.52 -2.21
C GLN A 109 -21.54 -15.00 -1.83
N LYS A 110 -20.44 -15.67 -2.19
CA LYS A 110 -20.23 -17.09 -1.86
C LYS A 110 -20.07 -17.32 -0.35
N GLU A 111 -19.41 -16.41 0.34
CA GLU A 111 -19.26 -16.44 1.81
C GLU A 111 -20.62 -16.21 2.49
N LEU A 112 -21.39 -15.23 2.00
CA LEU A 112 -22.70 -14.89 2.54
C LEU A 112 -23.73 -16.02 2.34
N GLU A 113 -23.72 -16.67 1.16
CA GLU A 113 -24.57 -17.83 0.86
C GLU A 113 -24.13 -19.09 1.63
N ALA A 114 -22.85 -19.22 1.97
CA ALA A 114 -22.34 -20.33 2.78
C ALA A 114 -22.73 -20.20 4.27
N ASP A 115 -22.85 -18.97 4.79
CA ASP A 115 -23.32 -18.72 6.16
C ASP A 115 -24.84 -18.96 6.28
N GLU A 116 -25.64 -18.52 5.30
CA GLU A 116 -27.09 -18.79 5.28
C GLU A 116 -27.44 -20.27 5.08
N ALA A 117 -26.62 -21.05 4.37
CA ALA A 117 -26.85 -22.48 4.15
C ALA A 117 -26.65 -23.35 5.40
N SER A 118 -26.05 -22.81 6.49
CA SER A 118 -25.96 -23.50 7.79
C SER A 118 -27.04 -23.08 8.78
N GLY A 119 -27.95 -22.17 8.39
CA GLY A 119 -28.99 -21.61 9.26
C GLY A 119 -30.33 -22.33 9.28
N ASP A 120 -30.51 -23.43 8.54
CA ASP A 120 -31.77 -24.20 8.49
C ASP A 120 -31.52 -25.71 8.69
N ASP A 121 -31.02 -26.08 9.87
CA ASP A 121 -31.21 -27.43 10.43
C ASP A 121 -31.35 -27.32 11.96
N VAL A 122 -32.47 -26.77 12.41
CA VAL A 122 -33.01 -27.05 13.74
C VAL A 122 -34.47 -27.45 13.57
N GLN A 123 -34.65 -28.71 13.18
CA GLN A 123 -35.88 -29.45 13.42
C GLN A 123 -36.14 -29.52 14.93
N GLU A 124 -37.31 -29.09 15.38
CA GLU A 124 -38.04 -29.79 16.45
C GLU A 124 -39.55 -29.70 16.25
#